data_AF-A0A7W0QXJ0-F1
#
_entry.id   AF-A0A7W0QXJ0-F1
#
_cell.length_a   1.000
_cell.length_b   1.000
_cell.length_c   1.000
_cell.angle_alpha   90.00
_cell.angle_beta   90.00
_cell.angle_gamma   90.00
#
_symmetry.space_group_name_H-M   'P 1'
#
loop_
_entity.id
_entity.type
_entity.pdbx_description
1 polymer ?
#
loop_
_entity_poly.entity_id
_entity_poly.type
_entity_poly.pdbx_seq_one_letter_code
_entity_poly.pdbx_strand_id
1 'polypeptide(L)'
;MTTGEPDGAGFALSVVISTHDRPALLREAIAAIRTQDLPEPIETIVVWDKTEPERDLVVADPHRPVRILANDRTPGLPGSRNCGARAATAPVLGFCDDDDLWLPYKARRQLHLLERTGADTCSSGLEVVIDGRVIPRRGVTGVLRYVDLLRARRMEAYMGT
;
A
#
# COMPACT_ATOMS: atom_id res chain seq x y z
N MET A 1 -8.58 16.32 37.09
CA MET A 1 -9.20 15.54 36.00
C MET A 1 -8.25 15.59 34.83
N THR A 2 -7.43 14.55 34.69
CA THR A 2 -6.42 14.40 33.64
C THR A 2 -7.11 13.78 32.43
N THR A 3 -7.35 14.57 31.39
CA THR A 3 -7.72 14.04 30.08
C THR A 3 -6.47 13.39 29.49
N GLY A 4 -6.46 12.05 29.45
CA GLY A 4 -5.41 11.31 28.78
C GLY A 4 -5.42 11.64 27.30
N GLU A 5 -4.28 12.12 26.79
CA GLU A 5 -3.99 12.13 25.37
C GLU A 5 -4.02 10.69 24.86
N PRO A 6 -4.54 10.42 23.65
CA PRO A 6 -4.42 9.10 23.07
C PRO A 6 -2.94 8.82 22.77
N ASP A 7 -2.32 8.03 23.64
CA ASP A 7 -1.04 7.37 23.41
C ASP A 7 -1.16 6.45 22.19
N GLY A 8 -0.64 6.94 21.07
CA GLY A 8 -0.58 6.21 19.82
C GLY A 8 -0.14 7.16 18.74
N ALA A 9 1.17 7.23 18.48
CA ALA A 9 1.71 7.80 17.25
C ALA A 9 1.21 6.95 16.07
N GLY A 10 -0.05 7.14 15.69
CA GLY A 10 -0.69 6.41 14.61
C GLY A 10 0.02 6.78 13.31
N PHE A 11 0.52 5.78 12.62
CA PHE A 11 1.10 5.93 11.29
C PHE A 11 0.10 6.65 10.39
N ALA A 12 0.52 7.59 9.53
CA ALA A 12 -0.40 8.26 8.62
C ALA A 12 -0.80 7.36 7.43
N LEU A 13 -0.02 6.30 7.19
CA LEU A 13 -0.24 5.32 6.14
C LEU A 13 0.24 3.94 6.59
N SER A 14 -0.60 2.92 6.44
CA SER A 14 -0.22 1.52 6.50
C SER A 14 -0.16 1.00 5.07
N VAL A 15 0.97 0.42 4.66
CA VAL A 15 1.12 -0.22 3.35
C VAL A 15 1.12 -1.72 3.53
N VAL A 16 0.20 -2.40 2.85
CA VAL A 16 0.13 -3.87 2.83
C VAL A 16 0.75 -4.38 1.55
N ILE A 17 1.74 -5.26 1.69
CA ILE A 17 2.34 -6.03 0.61
C ILE A 17 1.96 -7.48 0.80
N SER A 18 1.35 -8.10 -0.21
CA SER A 18 1.09 -9.54 -0.23
C SER A 18 2.18 -10.22 -1.04
N THR A 19 2.76 -11.29 -0.52
CA THR A 19 3.84 -12.01 -1.20
C THR A 19 3.66 -13.52 -1.17
N HIS A 20 4.13 -14.18 -2.23
CA HIS A 20 4.20 -15.63 -2.35
C HIS A 20 5.52 -16.01 -3.05
N ASP A 21 6.55 -16.31 -2.26
CA ASP A 21 7.84 -16.82 -2.73
C ASP A 21 8.58 -15.90 -3.72
N ARG A 22 8.64 -14.58 -3.41
CA ARG A 22 9.33 -13.57 -4.23
C ARG A 22 10.24 -12.63 -3.42
N PRO A 23 11.18 -13.17 -2.63
CA PRO A 23 11.93 -12.39 -1.65
C PRO A 23 12.87 -11.33 -2.25
N ALA A 24 13.30 -11.47 -3.51
CA ALA A 24 14.15 -10.47 -4.18
C ALA A 24 13.35 -9.19 -4.53
N LEU A 25 12.23 -9.36 -5.26
CA LEU A 25 11.36 -8.26 -5.66
C LEU A 25 10.73 -7.57 -4.45
N LEU A 26 10.32 -8.37 -3.45
CA LEU A 26 9.79 -7.86 -2.20
C LEU A 26 10.75 -6.90 -1.48
N ARG A 27 12.06 -7.18 -1.48
CA ARG A 27 13.06 -6.29 -0.88
C ARG A 27 13.11 -4.95 -1.60
N GLU A 28 12.98 -4.94 -2.92
CA GLU A 28 12.94 -3.71 -3.72
C GLU A 28 11.65 -2.90 -3.44
N ALA A 29 10.50 -3.57 -3.37
CA ALA A 29 9.22 -2.96 -3.02
C ALA A 29 9.26 -2.33 -1.62
N ILE A 30 9.78 -3.05 -0.62
CA ILE A 30 9.98 -2.53 0.75
C ILE A 30 10.92 -1.31 0.71
N ALA A 31 12.03 -1.37 -0.02
CA ALA A 31 12.97 -0.25 -0.13
C ALA A 31 12.30 1.00 -0.77
N ALA A 32 11.48 0.81 -1.80
CA ALA A 32 10.74 1.89 -2.46
C ALA A 32 9.72 2.55 -1.51
N ILE A 33 9.06 1.78 -0.64
CA ILE A 33 8.14 2.31 0.37
C ILE A 33 8.90 3.05 1.47
N ARG A 34 10.03 2.50 1.93
CA ARG A 34 10.83 3.13 3.00
C ARG A 34 11.43 4.48 2.57
N THR A 35 11.64 4.69 1.27
CA THR A 35 12.21 5.92 0.69
C THR A 35 11.16 6.95 0.27
N GLN A 36 9.88 6.76 0.60
CA GLN A 36 8.83 7.75 0.33
C GLN A 36 9.10 9.08 1.04
N ASP A 37 8.83 10.19 0.35
CA ASP A 37 9.04 11.57 0.79
C ASP A 37 7.96 12.12 1.74
N LEU A 38 7.17 11.23 2.34
CA LEU A 38 6.13 11.57 3.30
C LEU A 38 6.75 11.90 4.68
N PRO A 39 6.50 13.09 5.25
CA PRO A 39 7.01 13.45 6.58
C PRO A 39 6.47 12.59 7.72
N GLU A 40 5.26 12.05 7.57
CA GLU A 40 4.62 11.20 8.56
C GLU A 40 5.13 9.74 8.49
N PRO A 41 5.01 8.96 9.59
CA PRO A 41 5.42 7.57 9.60
C PRO A 41 4.61 6.70 8.61
N ILE A 42 5.29 5.72 8.01
CA ILE A 42 4.68 4.71 7.15
C ILE A 42 5.01 3.34 7.74
N GLU A 43 4.01 2.58 8.18
CA GLU A 43 4.22 1.18 8.50
C GLU A 43 4.05 0.30 7.27
N THR A 44 4.96 -0.65 7.07
CA THR A 44 4.84 -1.66 6.02
C THR A 44 4.48 -3.00 6.66
N ILE A 45 3.40 -3.62 6.20
CA ILE A 45 2.92 -4.93 6.64
C ILE A 45 3.05 -5.89 5.47
N VAL A 46 4.00 -6.81 5.58
CA VAL A 46 4.22 -7.87 4.59
C VAL A 46 3.45 -9.11 5.02
N VAL A 47 2.57 -9.60 4.15
CA VAL A 47 1.74 -10.78 4.38
C VAL A 47 2.20 -11.90 3.47
N TRP A 48 2.73 -12.97 4.06
CA TRP A 48 3.15 -14.17 3.35
C TRP A 48 1.98 -15.13 3.19
N ASP A 49 1.68 -15.50 1.94
CA ASP A 49 0.60 -16.44 1.62
C ASP A 49 1.17 -17.78 1.19
N LYS A 50 0.72 -18.88 1.81
CA LYS A 50 1.12 -20.28 1.51
C LYS A 50 2.62 -20.58 1.53
N THR A 51 3.44 -19.70 2.09
CA THR A 51 4.88 -19.89 2.23
C THR A 51 5.35 -19.42 3.61
N GLU A 52 6.47 -19.97 4.07
CA GLU A 52 7.05 -19.61 5.37
C GLU A 52 7.57 -18.16 5.32
N PRO A 53 7.26 -17.31 6.31
CA PRO A 53 7.72 -15.93 6.31
C PRO A 53 9.24 -15.78 6.49
N GLU A 54 9.87 -14.94 5.65
CA GLU A 54 11.28 -14.55 5.81
C GLU A 54 11.40 -13.48 6.89
N ARG A 55 11.71 -13.89 8.13
CA ARG A 55 11.67 -13.00 9.31
C ARG A 55 12.81 -11.97 9.37
N ASP A 56 13.84 -12.10 8.55
CA ASP A 56 14.96 -11.16 8.45
C ASP A 56 14.55 -9.82 7.83
N LEU A 57 13.42 -9.77 7.10
CA LEU A 57 12.86 -8.54 6.53
C LEU A 57 12.17 -7.64 7.57
N VAL A 58 12.07 -8.07 8.83
CA VAL A 58 11.53 -7.23 9.92
C VAL A 58 12.48 -6.07 10.18
N VAL A 59 11.92 -4.87 10.21
CA VAL A 59 12.69 -3.63 10.48
C VAL A 59 12.05 -2.91 11.66
N ALA A 60 12.81 -2.76 12.75
CA ALA A 60 12.42 -2.00 13.93
C ALA A 60 12.84 -0.52 13.80
N ASP A 61 12.27 0.16 12.81
CA ASP A 61 12.48 1.59 12.56
C ASP A 61 11.23 2.36 13.06
N PRO A 62 11.38 3.41 13.88
CA PRO A 62 10.23 4.12 14.44
C PRO A 62 9.40 4.86 13.38
N HIS A 63 9.98 5.17 12.22
CA HIS A 63 9.35 5.97 11.17
C HIS A 63 8.98 5.17 9.92
N ARG A 64 9.70 4.07 9.68
CA ARG A 64 9.53 3.15 8.54
C ARG A 64 9.59 1.68 8.97
N PRO A 65 8.78 1.24 9.95
CA PRO A 65 8.83 -0.13 10.42
C PRO A 65 8.33 -1.10 9.35
N VAL A 66 8.88 -2.31 9.37
CA VAL A 66 8.41 -3.44 8.55
C VAL A 66 8.00 -4.56 9.47
N ARG A 67 6.73 -4.97 9.37
CA ARG A 67 6.11 -6.07 10.10
C ARG A 67 5.80 -7.20 9.15
N ILE A 68 5.90 -8.43 9.65
CA ILE A 68 5.67 -9.64 8.86
C ILE A 68 4.56 -10.45 9.50
N LEU A 69 3.60 -10.86 8.68
CA LEU A 69 2.46 -11.69 9.05
C LEU A 69 2.39 -12.90 8.13
N ALA A 70 1.93 -14.03 8.66
CA ALA A 70 1.42 -15.12 7.83
C ALA A 70 -0.05 -14.86 7.52
N ASN A 71 -0.49 -15.14 6.30
CA ASN A 71 -1.91 -15.05 5.95
C ASN A 71 -2.72 -16.07 6.79
N ASP A 72 -3.60 -15.55 7.65
CA ASP A 72 -4.50 -16.31 8.50
C ASP A 72 -5.93 -16.41 7.94
N ARG A 73 -6.14 -15.96 6.69
CA ARG A 73 -7.45 -15.93 6.01
C ARG A 73 -7.45 -16.84 4.79
N THR A 74 -8.46 -16.69 3.93
CA THR A 74 -8.55 -17.44 2.66
C THR A 74 -7.26 -17.26 1.85
N PRO A 75 -6.65 -18.34 1.35
CA PRO A 75 -5.45 -18.18 0.56
C PRO A 75 -5.70 -17.40 -0.74
N GLY A 76 -4.69 -16.67 -1.18
CA GLY A 76 -4.73 -15.76 -2.31
C GLY A 76 -4.78 -14.28 -1.89
N LEU A 77 -4.54 -13.42 -2.88
CA LEU A 77 -4.37 -11.98 -2.72
C LEU A 77 -5.47 -11.28 -1.92
N PRO A 78 -6.78 -11.58 -2.11
CA PRO A 78 -7.83 -10.96 -1.29
C PRO A 78 -7.70 -11.29 0.20
N GLY A 79 -7.33 -12.52 0.56
CA GLY A 79 -7.18 -12.89 1.96
C GLY A 79 -5.94 -12.28 2.58
N SER A 80 -4.82 -12.25 1.84
CA SER A 80 -3.58 -11.59 2.28
C SER A 80 -3.78 -10.10 2.50
N ARG A 81 -4.40 -9.39 1.55
CA ARG A 81 -4.75 -7.97 1.71
C ARG A 81 -5.67 -7.74 2.91
N ASN A 82 -6.67 -8.60 3.09
CA ASN A 82 -7.59 -8.53 4.22
C ASN A 82 -6.95 -8.89 5.57
N CYS A 83 -5.90 -9.70 5.58
CA CYS A 83 -5.10 -10.00 6.76
C CYS A 83 -4.28 -8.76 7.16
N GLY A 84 -3.57 -8.18 6.19
CA GLY A 84 -2.79 -6.95 6.40
C GLY A 84 -3.67 -5.76 6.80
N ALA A 85 -4.82 -5.56 6.14
CA ALA A 85 -5.77 -4.50 6.46
C ALA A 85 -6.29 -4.56 7.91
N ARG A 86 -6.46 -5.76 8.47
CA ARG A 86 -6.88 -5.95 9.86
C ARG A 86 -5.78 -5.62 10.87
N ALA A 87 -4.52 -5.77 10.47
CA ALA A 87 -3.35 -5.50 11.31
C ALA A 87 -2.82 -4.07 11.18
N ALA A 88 -3.30 -3.33 10.18
CA ALA A 88 -3.01 -1.93 9.95
C ALA A 88 -3.52 -1.06 11.11
N THR A 89 -2.74 -0.04 11.44
CA THR A 89 -2.98 0.89 12.54
C THR A 89 -3.16 2.34 12.06
N ALA A 90 -2.84 2.63 10.80
CA ALA A 90 -3.03 3.94 10.21
C ALA A 90 -4.49 4.19 9.79
N PRO A 91 -4.93 5.46 9.69
CA PRO A 91 -6.25 5.80 9.16
C PRO A 91 -6.34 5.61 7.65
N VAL A 92 -5.21 5.58 6.93
CA VAL A 92 -5.16 5.35 5.47
C VAL A 92 -4.42 4.05 5.18
N LEU A 93 -5.00 3.24 4.30
CA LEU A 93 -4.45 1.97 3.84
C LEU A 93 -4.01 2.08 2.38
N GLY A 94 -2.77 1.68 2.11
CA GLY A 94 -2.23 1.51 0.77
C GLY A 94 -1.97 0.03 0.48
N PHE A 95 -2.17 -0.39 -0.76
CA PHE A 95 -1.77 -1.71 -1.25
C PHE A 95 -0.64 -1.55 -2.26
N CYS A 96 0.40 -2.36 -2.12
CA CYS A 96 1.51 -2.45 -3.06
C CYS A 96 1.73 -3.92 -3.38
N ASP A 97 1.88 -4.24 -4.67
CA ASP A 97 2.25 -5.59 -5.08
C ASP A 97 3.75 -5.82 -4.78
N ASP A 98 4.17 -7.06 -4.61
CA ASP A 98 5.55 -7.41 -4.19
C ASP A 98 6.60 -7.24 -5.29
N ASP A 99 6.17 -6.87 -6.49
CA ASP A 99 6.96 -6.55 -7.68
C ASP A 99 6.79 -5.10 -8.16
N ASP A 100 6.11 -4.26 -7.38
CA ASP A 100 5.88 -2.85 -7.68
C ASP A 100 6.87 -1.91 -6.98
N LEU A 101 7.29 -0.87 -7.69
CA LEU A 101 8.11 0.21 -7.14
C LEU A 101 7.31 1.52 -7.07
N TRP A 102 7.02 1.96 -5.85
CA TRP A 102 6.40 3.27 -5.64
C TRP A 102 7.39 4.40 -5.93
N LEU A 103 7.00 5.34 -6.80
CA LEU A 103 7.76 6.57 -7.01
C LEU A 103 7.90 7.34 -5.68
N PRO A 104 9.03 8.02 -5.41
CA PRO A 104 9.33 8.60 -4.09
C PRO A 104 8.25 9.54 -3.53
N TYR A 105 7.49 10.19 -4.41
CA TYR A 105 6.46 11.17 -4.08
C TYR A 105 5.03 10.60 -4.04
N LYS A 106 4.84 9.30 -4.25
CA LYS A 106 3.52 8.69 -4.47
C LYS A 106 2.64 8.84 -3.23
N ALA A 107 3.12 8.41 -2.06
CA ALA A 107 2.36 8.45 -0.82
C ALA A 107 1.89 9.89 -0.50
N ARG A 108 2.82 10.85 -0.47
CA ARG A 108 2.53 12.27 -0.21
C ARG A 108 1.50 12.84 -1.19
N ARG A 109 1.66 12.59 -2.50
CA ARG A 109 0.73 13.12 -3.50
C ARG A 109 -0.67 12.52 -3.39
N GLN A 110 -0.79 11.23 -3.08
CA GLN A 110 -2.10 10.58 -2.95
C GLN A 110 -2.80 10.99 -1.67
N LEU A 111 -2.10 11.05 -0.53
CA LEU A 111 -2.66 11.55 0.73
C LEU A 111 -3.14 13.00 0.60
N HIS A 112 -2.30 13.87 0.04
CA HIS A 112 -2.69 15.27 -0.23
C HIS A 112 -3.92 15.39 -1.14
N LEU A 113 -4.07 14.47 -2.10
CA LEU A 113 -5.24 14.46 -2.98
C LEU A 113 -6.50 14.00 -2.24
N LEU A 114 -6.40 12.96 -1.40
CA LEU A 114 -7.50 12.50 -0.55
C LEU A 114 -7.98 13.63 0.37
N GLU A 115 -7.05 14.27 1.10
CA GLU A 115 -7.35 15.40 1.99
C GLU A 115 -8.05 16.55 1.27
N ARG A 116 -7.52 16.97 0.11
CA ARG A 116 -8.06 18.10 -0.63
C ARG A 116 -9.42 17.84 -1.26
N THR A 117 -9.72 16.59 -1.60
CA THR A 117 -10.95 16.23 -2.31
C THR A 117 -12.04 15.67 -1.41
N GLY A 118 -11.66 15.18 -0.22
CA GLY A 118 -12.55 14.40 0.65
C GLY A 118 -12.98 13.07 0.02
N ALA A 119 -12.22 12.56 -0.96
CA ALA A 119 -12.52 11.28 -1.60
C ALA A 119 -12.19 10.11 -0.67
N ASP A 120 -12.99 9.05 -0.73
CA ASP A 120 -12.77 7.85 0.08
C ASP A 120 -11.55 7.02 -0.38
N THR A 121 -11.17 7.13 -1.66
CA THR A 121 -10.09 6.35 -2.26
C THR A 121 -9.33 7.15 -3.32
N CYS A 122 -8.09 6.76 -3.58
CA CYS A 122 -7.24 7.36 -4.60
C CYS A 122 -6.41 6.27 -5.29
N SER A 123 -6.35 6.32 -6.62
CA SER A 123 -5.47 5.48 -7.42
C SER A 123 -4.54 6.34 -8.29
N SER A 124 -3.53 5.70 -8.88
CA SER A 124 -2.63 6.33 -9.84
C SER A 124 -2.55 5.47 -11.09
N GLY A 125 -2.05 6.06 -12.19
CA GLY A 125 -1.51 5.25 -13.28
C GLY A 125 -0.27 4.46 -12.83
N LEU A 126 0.26 3.66 -13.74
CA LEU A 126 1.46 2.85 -13.52
C LEU A 126 2.33 2.82 -14.78
N GLU A 127 3.60 2.50 -14.60
CA GLU A 127 4.55 2.24 -15.68
C GLU A 127 4.91 0.76 -15.65
N VAL A 128 4.60 0.03 -16.72
CA VAL A 128 4.95 -1.39 -16.82
C VAL A 128 6.34 -1.50 -17.42
N VAL A 129 7.27 -2.14 -16.70
CA VAL A 129 8.62 -2.41 -17.19
C VAL A 129 8.69 -3.85 -17.72
N ILE A 130 8.93 -4.02 -19.02
CA ILE A 130 9.08 -5.34 -19.67
C ILE A 130 10.33 -5.30 -20.54
N ASP A 131 11.29 -6.18 -20.28
CA ASP A 131 12.55 -6.29 -21.04
C ASP A 131 13.27 -4.94 -21.21
N GLY A 132 13.30 -4.15 -20.13
CA GLY A 132 13.89 -2.80 -20.10
C GLY A 132 13.07 -1.71 -20.81
N ARG A 133 11.92 -2.04 -21.39
CA ARG A 133 11.00 -1.08 -22.00
C ARG A 133 9.98 -0.60 -20.98
N VAL A 134 9.73 0.70 -20.97
CA VAL A 134 8.71 1.34 -20.12
C VAL A 134 7.44 1.57 -20.93
N ILE A 135 6.33 1.00 -20.49
CA ILE A 135 5.01 1.13 -21.11
C ILE A 135 4.09 1.90 -20.13
N PRO A 136 3.81 3.19 -20.39
CA PRO A 136 2.97 3.98 -19.50
C PRO A 136 1.50 3.58 -19.62
N ARG A 137 0.86 3.28 -18.48
CA ARG A 137 -0.59 3.11 -18.34
C ARG A 137 -1.13 4.27 -17.51
N ARG A 138 -1.56 5.33 -18.20
CA ARG A 138 -2.05 6.54 -17.55
C ARG A 138 -3.46 6.29 -16.99
N GLY A 139 -3.66 6.70 -15.73
CA GLY A 139 -5.01 6.77 -15.15
C GLY A 139 -5.79 7.97 -15.68
N VAL A 140 -7.11 7.96 -15.47
CA VAL A 140 -8.00 9.08 -15.71
C VAL A 140 -7.63 10.22 -14.77
N THR A 141 -7.52 11.41 -15.34
CA THR A 141 -7.34 12.64 -14.56
C THR A 141 -8.69 13.15 -14.07
N GLY A 142 -8.85 13.28 -12.75
CA GLY A 142 -10.03 13.90 -12.15
C GLY A 142 -10.65 13.08 -11.01
N VAL A 143 -11.75 13.58 -10.47
CA VAL A 143 -12.55 12.87 -9.46
C VAL A 143 -13.59 12.02 -10.17
N LEU A 144 -13.54 10.70 -9.97
CA LEU A 144 -14.58 9.79 -10.41
C LEU A 144 -15.65 9.70 -9.34
N ARG A 145 -16.91 9.91 -9.72
CA ARG A 145 -18.06 9.72 -8.83
C ARG A 145 -18.66 8.35 -9.04
N TYR A 146 -19.45 7.89 -8.08
CA TYR A 146 -20.18 6.63 -8.18
C TYR A 146 -20.96 6.48 -9.50
N VAL A 147 -21.63 7.55 -9.96
CA VAL A 147 -22.37 7.55 -11.24
C VAL A 147 -21.48 7.30 -12.47
N ASP A 148 -20.20 7.68 -12.41
CA ASP A 148 -19.24 7.47 -13.50
C ASP A 148 -18.81 6.01 -13.58
N LEU A 149 -18.75 5.32 -12.42
CA LEU A 149 -18.41 3.90 -12.31
C LEU A 149 -19.55 2.99 -12.77
N LEU A 150 -20.80 3.43 -12.68
CA LEU A 150 -21.96 2.69 -13.19
C LEU A 150 -22.03 2.67 -14.72
N ARG A 151 -21.44 3.67 -15.39
CA ARG A 151 -21.56 3.86 -16.84
C ARG A 151 -20.47 3.16 -17.64
N ALA A 152 -19.32 2.88 -17.03
CA ALA A 152 -18.20 2.23 -17.69
C ALA A 152 -17.29 1.53 -16.69
N ARG A 153 -16.74 0.36 -17.05
CA ARG A 153 -15.62 -0.23 -16.31
C ARG A 153 -14.41 0.68 -16.44
N ARG A 154 -13.95 1.22 -15.31
CA ARG A 154 -12.71 1.99 -15.19
C ARG A 154 -11.66 1.11 -14.52
N MET A 155 -10.83 0.45 -15.32
CA MET A 155 -9.78 -0.45 -14.81
C MET A 155 -8.83 0.24 -13.83
N GLU A 156 -8.67 1.55 -13.93
CA GLU A 156 -7.79 2.35 -13.08
C GLU A 156 -8.40 2.65 -11.70
N ALA A 157 -9.72 2.50 -11.55
CA ALA A 157 -10.44 2.61 -10.28
C ALA A 157 -10.64 1.24 -9.61
N TYR A 158 -10.11 0.17 -10.22
CA TYR A 158 -10.27 -1.19 -9.75
C TYR A 158 -9.16 -1.52 -8.75
N MET A 159 -9.49 -1.55 -7.45
CA MET A 159 -8.55 -1.89 -6.36
C MET A 159 -8.39 -3.41 -6.13
N GLY A 160 -8.73 -4.23 -7.12
CA GLY A 160 -8.85 -5.68 -6.99
C GLY A 160 -8.00 -6.47 -7.98
N THR A 161 -6.75 -6.06 -8.23
CA THR A 161 -5.79 -7.01 -8.83
C THR A 161 -5.38 -8.04 -7.81
#